data_AF-A0A6J4R921-F1
#
_entry.id   AF-A0A6J4R921-F1
#
_cell.length_a   1.000
_cell.length_b   1.000
_cell.length_c   1.000
_cell.angle_alpha   90.00
_cell.angle_beta   90.00
_cell.angle_gamma   90.00
#
_symmetry.space_group_name_H-M   'P 1'
#
loop_
_entity.id
_entity.type
_entity.pdbx_description
1 polymer ?
#
loop_
_entity_poly.entity_id
_entity_poly.type
_entity_poly.pdbx_seq_one_letter_code
_entity_poly.pdbx_strand_id
1 'polypeptide(L)' 'ALVEATGRSLNAVSEEDARGFFAHCGYGVSREQPL' A
#
# COMPACT_ATOMS: atom_id res chain seq x y z
N ALA A 1 4.35 -19.82 -8.03
CA ALA A 1 2.87 -19.74 -7.98
C ALA A 1 2.39 -18.65 -7.03
N LEU A 2 2.71 -18.73 -5.73
CA LEU A 2 2.27 -17.74 -4.73
C LEU A 2 2.83 -16.33 -4.97
N VAL A 3 4.16 -16.21 -5.12
CA VAL A 3 4.83 -14.91 -5.34
C VAL A 3 4.28 -14.18 -6.57
N GLU A 4 4.11 -14.91 -7.68
CA GLU A 4 3.53 -14.39 -8.92
C GLU A 4 2.08 -13.93 -8.77
N ALA A 5 1.27 -14.68 -8.04
CA ALA A 5 -0.12 -14.30 -7.77
C ALA A 5 -0.18 -13.05 -6.87
N THR A 6 0.64 -13.00 -5.81
CA THR A 6 0.75 -11.84 -4.93
C THR A 6 1.24 -10.61 -5.69
N GLY A 7 2.24 -10.75 -6.55
CA GLY A 7 2.77 -9.65 -7.37
C GLY A 7 1.70 -9.06 -8.30
N ARG A 8 0.90 -9.90 -8.97
CA ARG A 8 -0.22 -9.42 -9.80
C ARG A 8 -1.29 -8.71 -8.98
N SER A 9 -1.63 -9.23 -7.80
CA SER A 9 -2.61 -8.60 -6.92
C SER A 9 -2.12 -7.24 -6.41
N LEU A 10 -0.85 -7.13 -6.01
CA LEU A 10 -0.26 -5.86 -5.57
C LEU A 10 -0.15 -4.84 -6.70
N ASN A 11 0.19 -5.28 -7.92
CA ASN A 11 0.29 -4.39 -9.08
C ASN A 11 -1.07 -3.85 -9.54
N ALA A 12 -2.17 -4.50 -9.17
CA ALA A 12 -3.52 -4.03 -9.46
C ALA A 12 -4.02 -2.96 -8.47
N VAL A 13 -3.31 -2.74 -7.36
CA VAL A 13 -3.65 -1.73 -6.35
C VAL A 13 -3.04 -0.38 -6.74
N SER A 14 -3.86 0.65 -6.87
CA SER A 14 -3.37 1.99 -7.15
C SER A 14 -2.74 2.62 -5.91
N GLU A 15 -1.90 3.63 -6.12
CA GLU A 15 -1.33 4.40 -5.00
C GLU A 15 -2.43 5.09 -4.16
N GLU A 16 -3.53 5.52 -4.80
CA GLU A 16 -4.70 6.07 -4.13
C GLU A 16 -5.45 5.03 -3.28
N ASP A 17 -5.62 3.81 -3.78
CA ASP A 17 -6.24 2.70 -3.04
C ASP A 17 -5.43 2.36 -1.79
N ALA A 18 -4.10 2.27 -1.94
CA ALA A 18 -3.18 2.03 -0.84
C ALA A 18 -3.27 3.15 0.21
N ARG A 19 -3.18 4.41 -0.20
CA ARG A 19 -3.30 5.57 0.70
C ARG A 19 -4.64 5.59 1.44
N GLY A 20 -5.75 5.34 0.74
CA GLY A 20 -7.09 5.31 1.31
C GLY A 20 -7.23 4.20 2.34
N PHE A 21 -6.72 3.00 2.05
CA PHE A 21 -6.69 1.89 3.00
C PHE A 21 -5.88 2.21 4.26
N PHE A 22 -4.64 2.72 4.11
CA PHE A 22 -3.81 3.07 5.25
C PHE A 22 -4.43 4.17 6.12
N ALA A 23 -4.99 5.21 5.49
CA ALA A 23 -5.71 6.28 6.19
C ALA A 23 -6.96 5.74 6.94
N HIS A 24 -7.73 4.85 6.32
CA HIS A 24 -8.90 4.22 6.96
C HIS A 24 -8.50 3.41 8.20
N CYS A 25 -7.36 2.72 8.17
CA CYS A 25 -6.81 2.00 9.31
C CYS A 25 -6.22 2.93 10.39
N GLY A 26 -6.22 4.25 10.20
CA GLY A 26 -5.62 5.20 11.13
C GLY A 26 -4.09 5.22 11.09
N TYR A 27 -3.47 4.57 10.11
CA TYR A 27 -2.05 4.76 9.84
C TYR A 27 -1.87 6.17 9.28
N GLY A 28 -1.38 7.08 10.11
CA GLY A 28 -0.92 8.37 9.63
C GLY A 28 0.14 8.14 8.55
N VAL A 29 -0.02 8.77 7.39
CA VAL A 29 1.09 8.99 6.47
C VAL A 29 2.05 9.94 7.17
N SER A 30 2.92 9.40 8.02
CA SER A 30 4.11 10.09 8.49
C SER A 30 4.99 10.31 7.28
N ARG A 31 4.67 11.35 6.49
CA ARG A 31 5.68 12.06 5.72
C ARG A 31 6.70 12.49 6.78
N GLU A 32 7.96 12.16 6.54
CA GLU A 32 9.12 12.39 7.40
C GLU A 32 9.48 11.19 8.32
N GLN A 33 9.94 10.09 7.70
CA GLN A 33 11.06 9.35 8.28
C GLN A 33 12.35 9.97 7.71
N PRO A 34 13.16 10.66 8.53
CA PRO A 34 14.51 11.05 8.16
C PRO A 34 15.34 9.78 7.90
N LEU A 35 16.19 9.84 6.86
CA LEU A 35 17.21 8.83 6.55
C LEU A 35 18.17 8.63 7.73
#